data_AF-A0A961TW35-F1
#
_entry.id   AF-A0A961TW35-F1
#
_cell.length_a   1.000
_cell.length_b   1.000
_cell.length_c   1.000
_cell.angle_alpha   90.00
_cell.angle_beta   90.00
_cell.angle_gamma   90.00
#
_symmetry.space_group_name_H-M   'P 1'
#
loop_
_entity.id
_entity.type
_entity.pdbx_description
1 polymer ?
#
loop_
_entity_poly.entity_id
_entity_poly.type
_entity_poly.pdbx_seq_one_letter_code
_entity_poly.pdbx_strand_id
1 'polypeptide(L)'
;SLSSIFLVYTSASIVQTFFVTAAAFGALSLYGYTTKRDLTAMGSFLIMGVFGLIIAMVVNIFLASSALQFAISALGVLIFSGLTAYDTQKIKEMYWEGDDVLVAGRKAIMGALTLYLDFINLFTFLLQFLGNRE
;
A
#
# COMPACT_ATOMS: atom_id res chain seq x y z
N SER A 1 13.94 -8.67 4.61
CA SER A 1 13.24 -8.60 5.91
C SER A 1 12.93 -7.15 6.22
N LEU A 2 11.74 -6.81 6.74
CA LEU A 2 11.43 -5.44 7.20
C LEU A 2 12.40 -4.96 8.29
N SER A 3 13.07 -5.87 9.01
CA SER A 3 14.07 -5.50 10.01
C SER A 3 15.26 -4.71 9.45
N SER A 4 15.55 -4.77 8.14
CA SER A 4 16.64 -4.01 7.54
C SER A 4 16.40 -2.50 7.51
N ILE A 5 15.16 -2.03 7.71
CA ILE A 5 14.88 -0.59 7.77
C ILE A 5 15.55 0.06 8.98
N PHE A 6 15.70 -0.68 10.10
CA PHE A 6 16.37 -0.20 11.32
C PHE A 6 17.88 -0.03 11.14
N LEU A 7 18.45 -0.60 10.09
CA LEU A 7 19.86 -0.42 9.74
C LEU A 7 20.09 0.82 8.87
N VAL A 8 19.03 1.37 8.26
CA VAL A 8 19.13 2.43 7.23
C VAL A 8 18.47 3.73 7.68
N TYR A 9 17.39 3.67 8.46
CA TYR A 9 16.61 4.84 8.89
C TYR A 9 16.65 5.02 10.40
N THR A 10 16.56 6.27 10.84
CA THR A 10 16.48 6.59 12.26
C THR A 10 15.17 6.07 12.87
N SER A 11 15.21 5.68 14.15
CA SER A 11 14.01 5.24 14.89
C SER A 11 12.93 6.32 14.91
N ALA A 12 13.32 7.60 15.01
CA ALA A 12 12.41 8.73 14.91
C ALA A 12 11.68 8.78 13.55
N SER A 13 12.40 8.60 12.43
CA SER A 13 11.80 8.54 11.10
C SER A 13 10.82 7.38 10.97
N ILE A 14 11.22 6.18 11.43
CA ILE A 14 10.38 4.98 11.39
C ILE A 14 9.06 5.21 12.14
N VAL A 15 9.12 5.75 13.36
CA VAL A 15 7.94 6.02 14.19
C VAL A 15 7.06 7.10 13.54
N GLN A 16 7.64 8.20 13.08
CA GLN A 16 6.89 9.28 12.42
C GLN A 16 6.17 8.77 11.17
N THR A 17 6.89 8.06 10.29
CA THR A 17 6.31 7.48 9.09
C THR A 17 5.21 6.48 9.44
N PHE A 18 5.38 5.65 10.47
CA PHE A 18 4.35 4.70 10.88
C PHE A 18 3.04 5.39 11.25
N PHE A 19 3.09 6.47 12.03
CA PHE A 19 1.89 7.23 12.38
C PHE A 19 1.24 7.93 11.17
N VAL A 20 2.06 8.47 10.26
CA VAL A 20 1.56 9.04 8.99
C VAL A 20 0.86 7.97 8.15
N THR A 21 1.48 6.80 7.99
CA THR A 21 0.87 5.67 7.28
C THR A 21 -0.41 5.21 7.96
N ALA A 22 -0.43 5.06 9.29
CA ALA A 22 -1.63 4.64 10.01
C ALA A 22 -2.80 5.61 9.82
N ALA A 23 -2.54 6.91 9.89
CA ALA A 23 -3.56 7.93 9.64
C ALA A 23 -4.04 7.91 8.19
N ALA A 24 -3.12 7.84 7.22
CA ALA A 24 -3.45 7.78 5.80
C ALA A 24 -4.24 6.52 5.44
N PHE A 25 -3.77 5.36 5.88
CA PHE A 25 -4.42 4.07 5.67
C PHE A 25 -5.82 4.07 6.28
N GLY A 26 -5.97 4.52 7.53
CA GLY A 26 -7.28 4.62 8.19
C GLY A 26 -8.25 5.52 7.42
N ALA A 27 -7.80 6.69 6.96
CA ALA A 27 -8.62 7.62 6.17
C ALA A 27 -9.02 7.03 4.81
N LEU A 28 -8.08 6.41 4.09
CA LEU A 28 -8.31 5.81 2.78
C LEU A 28 -9.22 4.58 2.87
N SER A 29 -9.02 3.72 3.86
CA SER A 29 -9.91 2.59 4.12
C SER A 29 -11.31 3.05 4.51
N LEU A 30 -11.44 4.07 5.36
CA LEU A 30 -12.76 4.65 5.67
C LEU A 30 -13.44 5.19 4.41
N TYR A 31 -12.71 5.89 3.55
CA TYR A 31 -13.22 6.35 2.27
C TYR A 31 -13.65 5.18 1.35
N GLY A 32 -12.79 4.17 1.15
CA GLY A 32 -13.09 3.00 0.34
C GLY A 32 -14.31 2.22 0.86
N TYR A 33 -14.46 2.13 2.18
CA TYR A 33 -15.60 1.48 2.80
C TYR A 33 -16.91 2.27 2.60
N THR A 34 -16.86 3.60 2.69
CA THR A 34 -18.07 4.45 2.71
C THR A 34 -18.48 4.98 1.34
N THR A 35 -17.54 5.10 0.40
CA THR A 35 -17.80 5.64 -0.93
C THR A 35 -18.77 4.76 -1.72
N LYS A 36 -19.61 5.42 -2.52
CA LYS A 36 -20.58 4.78 -3.43
C LYS A 36 -20.09 4.73 -4.88
N ARG A 37 -18.93 5.34 -5.17
CA ARG A 37 -18.31 5.29 -6.49
C ARG A 37 -17.65 3.94 -6.66
N ASP A 38 -17.86 3.30 -7.80
CA ASP A 38 -17.15 2.08 -8.17
C ASP A 38 -15.67 2.39 -8.44
N LEU A 39 -14.77 1.80 -7.66
CA LEU A 39 -13.33 1.97 -7.78
C LEU A 39 -12.67 0.90 -8.66
N THR A 40 -13.43 -0.04 -9.24
CA THR A 40 -12.89 -1.18 -10.00
C THR A 40 -11.99 -0.76 -11.15
N ALA A 41 -12.43 0.20 -11.97
CA ALA A 41 -11.64 0.71 -13.09
C ALA A 41 -10.32 1.36 -12.63
N MET A 42 -10.37 2.12 -11.53
CA MET A 42 -9.18 2.72 -10.92
C MET A 42 -8.24 1.62 -10.38
N GLY A 43 -8.78 0.63 -9.67
CA GLY A 43 -8.01 -0.50 -9.15
C GLY A 43 -7.26 -1.25 -10.25
N SER A 44 -7.94 -1.59 -11.35
CA SER A 44 -7.30 -2.24 -12.50
C SER A 44 -6.15 -1.40 -13.09
N PHE A 45 -6.34 -0.09 -13.23
CA PHE A 45 -5.29 0.81 -13.70
C PHE A 45 -4.10 0.89 -12.74
N LEU A 46 -4.36 0.98 -11.43
CA LEU A 46 -3.31 1.05 -10.41
C LEU A 46 -2.51 -0.26 -10.32
N ILE A 47 -3.16 -1.42 -10.48
CA ILE A 47 -2.47 -2.71 -10.58
C ILE A 47 -1.51 -2.74 -11.78
N MET A 48 -1.89 -2.19 -12.94
CA MET A 48 -0.96 -2.02 -14.06
C MET A 48 0.20 -1.08 -13.69
N GLY A 49 -0.09 -0.01 -12.93
CA GLY A 49 0.91 0.90 -12.36
C GLY A 49 1.92 0.19 -11.47
N VAL A 50 1.51 -0.80 -10.66
CA VAL A 50 2.42 -1.62 -9.84
C VAL A 50 3.45 -2.35 -10.70
N PHE A 51 3.03 -2.95 -11.83
CA PHE A 51 4.00 -3.56 -12.75
C PHE A 51 5.00 -2.54 -13.30
N GLY A 52 4.54 -1.35 -13.68
CA GLY A 52 5.42 -0.26 -14.09
C GLY A 52 6.41 0.15 -12.99
N LEU A 53 5.95 0.21 -11.75
CA LEU A 53 6.77 0.54 -10.59
C LEU A 53 7.82 -0.54 -10.31
N ILE A 54 7.47 -1.82 -10.42
CA ILE A 54 8.41 -2.95 -10.30
C ILE A 54 9.50 -2.85 -11.37
N ILE A 55 9.12 -2.58 -12.62
CA ILE A 55 10.09 -2.40 -13.72
C ILE A 55 11.03 -1.23 -13.40
N ALA A 56 10.50 -0.09 -12.95
CA ALA A 56 11.30 1.08 -12.59
C ALA A 56 12.29 0.76 -11.45
N MET A 57 11.86 0.00 -10.44
CA MET A 57 12.73 -0.48 -9.36
C MET A 57 13.86 -1.36 -9.88
N VAL A 58 13.56 -2.32 -10.76
CA VAL A 58 14.57 -3.19 -11.38
C VAL A 58 15.57 -2.38 -12.20
N VAL A 59 15.10 -1.43 -13.01
CA VAL A 59 15.96 -0.53 -13.78
C VAL A 59 16.85 0.31 -12.85
N ASN A 60 16.30 0.81 -11.74
CA ASN A 60 17.04 1.66 -10.81
C ASN A 60 18.14 0.90 -10.04
N ILE A 61 18.07 -0.43 -9.93
CA ILE A 61 19.17 -1.24 -9.37
C ILE A 61 20.45 -1.05 -10.19
N PHE A 62 20.34 -0.93 -11.51
CA PHE A 62 21.49 -0.77 -12.41
C PHE A 62 21.89 0.70 -12.60
N LEU A 63 20.91 1.62 -12.62
CA LEU A 63 21.17 3.04 -12.80
C LEU A 63 21.65 3.73 -11.52
N ALA A 64 21.26 3.23 -10.35
CA ALA A 64 21.52 3.84 -9.04
C ALA A 64 21.16 5.34 -8.97
N SER A 65 20.08 5.75 -9.64
CA SER A 65 19.67 7.15 -9.73
C SER A 65 18.85 7.57 -8.52
N SER A 66 19.31 8.61 -7.81
CA SER A 66 18.59 9.20 -6.67
C SER A 66 17.29 9.87 -7.09
N ALA A 67 17.28 10.53 -8.25
CA ALA A 67 16.07 11.15 -8.81
C ALA A 67 15.02 10.10 -9.18
N LEU A 68 15.45 8.98 -9.78
CA LEU A 68 14.54 7.88 -10.10
C LEU A 68 14.03 7.21 -8.82
N GLN A 69 14.89 7.03 -7.82
CA GLN A 69 14.47 6.49 -6.51
C GLN A 69 13.41 7.37 -5.83
N PHE A 70 13.57 8.69 -5.90
CA PHE A 70 12.58 9.64 -5.38
C PHE A 70 11.25 9.57 -6.16
N ALA A 71 11.31 9.46 -7.49
CA ALA A 71 10.10 9.29 -8.30
C ALA A 71 9.38 7.96 -7.99
N ILE A 72 10.14 6.87 -7.82
CA ILE A 72 9.60 5.55 -7.44
C ILE A 72 8.90 5.63 -6.08
N SER A 73 9.50 6.29 -5.08
CA SER A 73 8.87 6.40 -3.76
C SER A 73 7.60 7.25 -3.80
N ALA A 74 7.62 8.40 -4.48
CA ALA A 74 6.44 9.25 -4.63
C ALA A 74 5.29 8.55 -5.37
N LEU A 75 5.58 7.90 -6.51
CA LEU A 75 4.57 7.15 -7.27
C LEU A 75 4.06 5.94 -6.49
N GLY A 76 4.94 5.26 -5.74
CA GLY A 76 4.56 4.17 -4.85
C GLY A 76 3.55 4.60 -3.80
N VAL A 77 3.76 5.75 -3.15
CA VAL A 77 2.79 6.31 -2.20
C VAL A 77 1.43 6.54 -2.87
N LEU A 78 1.40 7.16 -4.06
CA LEU A 78 0.16 7.43 -4.78
C LEU A 78 -0.58 6.15 -5.19
N ILE A 79 0.15 5.19 -5.74
CA ILE A 79 -0.42 3.91 -6.22
C ILE A 79 -1.01 3.13 -5.06
N PHE A 80 -0.23 2.91 -3.99
CA PHE A 80 -0.70 2.13 -2.84
C PHE A 80 -1.76 2.85 -2.02
N SER A 81 -1.80 4.19 -2.05
CA SER A 81 -2.92 4.95 -1.46
C SER A 81 -4.23 4.66 -2.20
N GLY A 82 -4.20 4.68 -3.53
CA GLY A 82 -5.39 4.34 -4.34
C GLY A 82 -5.80 2.87 -4.21
N LEU A 83 -4.82 1.96 -4.18
CA LEU A 83 -5.07 0.52 -3.98
C LEU A 83 -5.67 0.24 -2.60
N THR A 84 -5.19 0.90 -1.54
CA THR A 84 -5.78 0.77 -0.19
C THR A 84 -7.29 1.06 -0.17
N ALA A 85 -7.71 2.15 -0.84
CA ALA A 85 -9.12 2.49 -0.94
C ALA A 85 -9.90 1.46 -1.79
N TYR A 86 -9.33 1.04 -2.93
CA TYR A 86 -9.92 0.03 -3.81
C TYR A 86 -10.08 -1.33 -3.10
N ASP A 87 -9.03 -1.84 -2.46
CA ASP A 87 -9.04 -3.13 -1.80
C ASP A 87 -9.97 -3.12 -0.58
N THR A 88 -10.06 -2.00 0.14
CA THR A 88 -11.07 -1.86 1.21
C THR A 88 -12.50 -1.95 0.66
N GLN A 89 -12.79 -1.28 -0.46
CA GLN A 89 -14.10 -1.38 -1.11
C GLN A 89 -14.38 -2.81 -1.58
N LYS A 90 -13.42 -3.42 -2.28
CA LYS A 90 -13.52 -4.80 -2.78
C LYS A 90 -13.77 -5.79 -1.63
N ILE A 91 -13.06 -5.66 -0.52
CA ILE A 91 -13.25 -6.53 0.65
C ILE A 91 -14.67 -6.38 1.21
N LYS A 92 -15.16 -5.15 1.37
CA LYS A 92 -16.54 -4.89 1.79
C LYS A 92 -17.55 -5.56 0.84
N GLU A 93 -17.34 -5.48 -0.47
CA GLU A 93 -18.24 -6.05 -1.48
C GLU A 93 -18.18 -7.57 -1.56
N MET A 94 -17.07 -8.19 -1.16
CA MET A 94 -16.90 -9.65 -1.11
C MET A 94 -17.69 -10.32 0.02
N TYR A 95 -18.09 -9.57 1.05
CA TYR A 95 -18.91 -10.10 2.15
C TYR A 95 -20.38 -10.22 1.72
N TRP A 96 -20.87 -11.45 1.59
CA TRP A 96 -22.28 -11.75 1.37
C TRP A 96 -22.83 -12.59 2.53
N GLU A 97 -23.99 -12.19 3.04
CA GLU A 97 -24.66 -12.85 4.17
C GLU A 97 -25.06 -14.31 3.87
N GLY A 98 -25.08 -14.72 2.60
CA GLY A 98 -25.38 -16.09 2.16
C GLY A 98 -24.17 -17.01 1.98
N ASP A 99 -22.94 -16.55 2.28
CA ASP A 99 -21.76 -17.41 2.18
C ASP A 99 -21.76 -18.51 3.25
N ASP A 100 -21.35 -19.73 2.87
CA ASP A 100 -21.03 -20.78 3.83
C ASP A 100 -19.91 -20.32 4.79
N VAL A 101 -19.96 -20.77 6.05
CA VAL A 101 -19.05 -20.37 7.13
C VAL A 101 -17.58 -20.55 6.72
N LEU A 102 -17.28 -21.63 6.00
CA LEU A 102 -15.93 -21.90 5.47
C LEU A 102 -15.48 -20.89 4.41
N VAL A 103 -16.40 -20.43 3.56
CA VAL A 103 -16.11 -19.46 2.49
C VAL A 103 -15.91 -18.06 3.10
N ALA A 104 -16.80 -17.67 4.01
CA ALA A 104 -16.71 -16.41 4.74
C ALA A 104 -15.39 -16.28 5.53
N GLY A 105 -14.98 -17.36 6.22
CA GLY A 105 -13.71 -17.40 6.95
C GLY A 105 -12.48 -17.18 6.05
N ARG A 106 -12.43 -17.82 4.88
CA ARG A 106 -11.32 -17.63 3.93
C ARG A 106 -11.31 -16.21 3.35
N LYS A 107 -12.47 -15.65 3.01
CA LYS A 107 -12.59 -14.27 2.52
C LYS A 107 -12.04 -13.27 3.54
N ALA A 108 -12.36 -13.45 4.83
CA ALA A 108 -11.85 -12.60 5.89
C ALA A 108 -10.32 -12.65 6.02
N ILE A 109 -9.73 -13.84 5.99
CA ILE A 109 -8.26 -14.02 6.08
C ILE A 109 -7.58 -13.38 4.87
N MET A 110 -8.10 -13.61 3.66
CA MET A 110 -7.55 -13.02 2.43
C MET A 110 -7.68 -11.50 2.43
N GLY A 111 -8.83 -10.97 2.86
CA GLY A 111 -9.02 -9.53 2.99
C GLY A 111 -8.05 -8.89 3.98
N ALA A 112 -7.87 -9.49 5.16
CA ALA A 112 -6.91 -9.02 6.16
C ALA A 112 -5.47 -9.06 5.63
N LEU A 113 -5.10 -10.12 4.89
CA LEU A 113 -3.78 -10.23 4.27
C LEU A 113 -3.57 -9.14 3.21
N THR A 114 -4.55 -8.88 2.35
CA THR A 114 -4.47 -7.81 1.34
C THR A 114 -4.25 -6.45 2.01
N LEU A 115 -5.08 -6.10 2.98
CA LEU A 115 -4.96 -4.82 3.71
C LEU A 115 -3.63 -4.69 4.46
N TYR A 116 -3.11 -5.80 5.00
CA TYR A 116 -1.77 -5.81 5.61
C TYR A 116 -0.67 -5.52 4.59
N LEU A 117 -0.72 -6.13 3.41
CA LEU A 117 0.25 -5.89 2.35
C LEU A 117 0.19 -4.44 1.85
N ASP A 118 -1.02 -3.87 1.69
CA ASP A 118 -1.19 -2.47 1.32
C ASP A 118 -0.56 -1.53 2.35
N PHE A 119 -0.81 -1.79 3.64
CA PHE A 119 -0.22 -1.01 4.73
C PHE A 119 1.31 -1.05 4.69
N ILE A 120 1.91 -2.24 4.57
CA ILE A 120 3.35 -2.40 4.54
C ILE A 120 3.98 -1.74 3.31
N ASN A 121 3.34 -1.86 2.15
CA ASN A 121 3.83 -1.22 0.92
C ASN A 121 3.75 0.31 1.03
N LEU A 122 2.62 0.85 1.46
CA LEU A 122 2.44 2.28 1.69
C LEU A 122 3.46 2.81 2.71
N PHE A 123 3.65 2.11 3.83
CA PHE A 123 4.66 2.46 4.83
C PHE A 123 6.07 2.47 4.26
N THR A 124 6.43 1.44 3.48
CA THR A 124 7.77 1.33 2.91
C THR A 124 8.06 2.46 1.92
N PHE A 125 7.10 2.81 1.05
CA PHE A 125 7.27 3.93 0.13
C PHE A 125 7.27 5.28 0.84
N LEU A 126 6.41 5.49 1.84
CA LEU A 126 6.44 6.70 2.66
C LEU A 126 7.77 6.83 3.43
N LEU A 127 8.33 5.72 3.93
CA LEU A 127 9.62 5.73 4.63
C LEU A 127 10.75 6.08 3.66
N GLN A 128 10.70 5.58 2.42
CA GLN A 128 11.67 5.97 1.40
C GLN A 128 11.51 7.42 0.92
N PHE A 129 10.29 7.96 0.99
CA PHE A 129 9.97 9.32 0.55
C PHE A 129 10.29 10.37 1.63
N LEU A 130 9.97 10.09 2.90
CA LEU A 130 10.09 11.02 4.03
C LEU A 130 11.24 10.71 4.99
N GLY A 131 11.75 9.48 4.96
CA GLY A 131 12.65 8.98 6.00
C GLY A 131 14.03 9.59 5.93
N ASN A 132 14.56 9.99 7.09
CA ASN A 132 15.93 10.43 7.24
C ASN A 132 16.86 9.24 7.56
N ARG A 133 18.06 9.25 6.97
CA ARG A 133 19.10 8.22 7.09
C ARG A 133 20.32 8.68 7.89
N GLU A 134 20.38 9.96 8.26
CA GLU A 134 21.43 10.57 9.08
C GLU A 134 20.99 10.78 10.54
#